data_AF-A0A7X6X4C3-F1
#
_entry.id   AF-A0A7X6X4C3-F1
#
_cell.length_a   1.000
_cell.length_b   1.000
_cell.length_c   1.000
_cell.angle_alpha   90.00
_cell.angle_beta   90.00
_cell.angle_gamma   90.00
#
_symmetry.space_group_name_H-M   'P 1'
#
loop_
_entity.id
_entity.type
_entity.pdbx_description
1 polymer ?
#
loop_
_entity_poly.entity_id
_entity_poly.type
_entity_poly.pdbx_seq_one_letter_code
_entity_poly.pdbx_strand_id
1 'polypeptide(L)'
;MAKRSEVRVEDTWDLSHMFSSLKDQEEAQKKVQDETAEFVSIYRNKIASAANADILVESWRALEQLISNAIQAASYIFLDYSVDMVNQEKMRRNMETGNVISQLFSDISFYESELEEVPE
;
A
#
# COMPACT_ATOMS: atom_id res chain seq x y z
N MET A 1 27.17 -12.81 14.49
CA MET A 1 25.78 -12.34 14.70
C MET A 1 24.95 -13.54 15.07
N ALA A 2 24.00 -13.40 16.00
CA ALA A 2 23.03 -14.44 16.31
C ALA A 2 22.13 -14.70 15.10
N LYS A 3 21.74 -15.95 14.86
CA LYS A 3 20.71 -16.27 13.87
C LYS A 3 19.37 -15.75 14.35
N ARG A 4 18.43 -15.47 13.43
CA ARG A 4 17.07 -15.05 13.80
C ARG A 4 16.40 -16.03 14.76
N SER A 5 16.66 -17.33 14.60
CA SER A 5 16.17 -18.42 15.46
C SER A 5 16.76 -18.44 16.89
N GLU A 6 17.83 -17.68 17.14
CA GLU A 6 18.52 -17.62 18.44
C GLU A 6 18.09 -16.40 19.28
N VAL A 7 17.23 -15.54 18.73
CA VAL A 7 16.68 -14.36 19.41
C VAL A 7 15.34 -14.72 20.05
N ARG A 8 15.17 -14.37 21.32
CA ARG A 8 13.93 -14.65 22.07
C ARG A 8 12.75 -13.87 21.49
N VAL A 9 11.56 -14.44 21.52
CA VAL A 9 10.37 -13.83 20.91
C VAL A 9 10.01 -12.52 21.63
N GLU A 10 10.18 -12.46 22.95
CA GLU A 10 9.93 -11.26 23.76
C GLU A 10 10.85 -10.08 23.43
N ASP A 11 11.98 -10.31 22.77
CA ASP A 11 12.92 -9.26 22.35
C ASP A 11 12.60 -8.76 20.92
N THR A 12 11.44 -9.11 20.37
CA THR A 12 11.09 -8.89 18.96
C THR A 12 9.77 -8.14 18.84
N TRP A 13 9.63 -7.35 17.79
CA TRP A 13 8.35 -6.69 17.52
C TRP A 13 7.25 -7.72 17.23
N ASP A 14 6.03 -7.40 17.66
CA ASP A 14 4.84 -8.19 17.37
C ASP A 14 4.08 -7.58 16.20
N LEU A 15 4.07 -8.30 15.07
CA LEU A 15 3.36 -7.87 13.86
C LEU A 15 1.86 -8.21 13.90
N SER A 16 1.39 -8.95 14.91
CA SER A 16 -0.02 -9.32 15.07
C SER A 16 -0.94 -8.10 15.22
N HIS A 17 -0.39 -6.97 15.71
CA HIS A 17 -1.08 -5.69 15.79
C HIS A 17 -1.37 -5.05 14.42
N MET A 18 -0.68 -5.48 13.36
CA MET A 18 -0.95 -5.04 11.99
C MET A 18 -1.81 -6.05 11.24
N PHE A 19 -1.39 -7.33 11.23
CA PHE A 19 -2.13 -8.44 10.64
C PHE A 19 -1.95 -9.68 11.50
N SER A 20 -3.04 -10.40 11.76
CA SER A 20 -2.99 -11.61 12.61
C SER A 20 -2.24 -12.77 11.95
N SER A 21 -2.12 -12.74 10.62
CA SER A 21 -1.43 -13.75 9.83
C SER A 21 -0.91 -13.20 8.51
N LEU A 22 0.00 -13.94 7.87
CA LEU A 22 0.44 -13.66 6.50
C LEU A 22 -0.75 -13.69 5.52
N LYS A 23 -1.73 -14.57 5.75
CA LYS A 23 -2.92 -14.67 4.90
C LYS A 23 -3.76 -13.39 4.98
N ASP A 24 -3.94 -12.82 6.17
CA ASP A 24 -4.69 -11.57 6.32
C ASP A 24 -3.98 -10.40 5.60
N GLN A 25 -2.65 -10.41 5.61
CA GLN A 25 -1.88 -9.44 4.85
C GLN A 25 -2.02 -9.65 3.33
N GLU A 26 -2.02 -10.90 2.84
CA GLU A 26 -2.23 -11.21 1.42
C GLU A 26 -3.62 -10.76 0.95
N GLU A 27 -4.64 -10.96 1.78
CA GLU A 27 -6.01 -10.47 1.54
C GLU A 27 -6.05 -8.94 1.51
N ALA A 28 -5.33 -8.26 2.41
CA ALA A 28 -5.20 -6.80 2.40
C ALA A 28 -4.47 -6.28 1.15
N GLN A 29 -3.40 -6.96 0.71
CA GLN A 29 -2.69 -6.61 -0.52
C GLN A 29 -3.59 -6.76 -1.75
N LYS A 30 -4.41 -7.81 -1.81
CA LYS A 30 -5.42 -7.99 -2.87
C LYS A 30 -6.45 -6.87 -2.83
N LYS A 31 -6.96 -6.52 -1.64
CA LYS A 31 -7.92 -5.43 -1.47
C LYS A 31 -7.37 -4.10 -1.97
N VAL A 32 -6.09 -3.81 -1.71
CA VAL A 32 -5.41 -2.61 -2.23
C VAL A 32 -5.39 -2.57 -3.76
N GLN A 33 -5.18 -3.70 -4.43
CA GLN A 33 -5.24 -3.77 -5.90
C GLN A 33 -6.66 -3.50 -6.41
N ASP A 34 -7.66 -4.10 -5.78
CA ASP A 34 -9.07 -3.91 -6.14
C ASP A 34 -9.50 -2.44 -5.90
N GLU A 35 -9.12 -1.85 -4.76
CA GLU A 35 -9.36 -0.43 -4.42
C GLU A 35 -8.63 0.51 -5.39
N THR A 36 -7.44 0.14 -5.87
CA THR A 36 -6.72 0.93 -6.89
C THR A 36 -7.48 0.93 -8.21
N ALA A 37 -7.93 -0.23 -8.68
CA ALA A 37 -8.69 -0.35 -9.91
C ALA A 37 -10.02 0.43 -9.82
N GLU A 38 -10.69 0.35 -8.67
CA GLU A 38 -11.89 1.13 -8.38
C GLU A 38 -11.60 2.64 -8.38
N PHE A 39 -10.55 3.09 -7.68
CA PHE A 39 -10.14 4.49 -7.65
C PHE A 39 -9.90 5.05 -9.05
N VAL A 40 -9.13 4.32 -9.88
CA VAL A 40 -8.86 4.69 -11.26
C VAL A 40 -10.16 4.76 -12.07
N SER A 41 -11.05 3.79 -11.93
CA SER A 41 -12.33 3.76 -12.65
C SER A 41 -13.26 4.90 -12.23
N ILE A 42 -13.22 5.30 -10.96
CA ILE A 42 -14.10 6.35 -10.43
C ILE A 42 -13.57 7.73 -10.80
N TYR A 43 -12.27 7.99 -10.68
CA TYR A 43 -11.74 9.36 -10.70
C TYR A 43 -11.00 9.76 -11.97
N ARG A 44 -10.48 8.82 -12.77
CA ARG A 44 -9.74 9.18 -13.99
C ARG A 44 -10.61 9.96 -14.98
N ASN A 45 -10.06 11.04 -15.50
CA ASN A 45 -10.65 12.07 -16.36
C ASN A 45 -11.77 12.89 -15.69
N LYS A 46 -11.98 12.75 -14.38
CA LYS A 46 -13.02 13.48 -13.64
C LYS A 46 -12.46 14.55 -12.71
N ILE A 47 -11.18 14.46 -12.34
CA ILE A 47 -10.56 15.44 -11.45
C ILE A 47 -10.33 16.74 -12.19
N ALA A 48 -9.77 16.70 -13.40
CA ALA A 48 -9.54 17.89 -14.24
C ALA A 48 -10.84 18.63 -14.62
N SER A 49 -11.98 17.94 -14.62
CA SER A 49 -13.30 18.51 -14.94
C SER A 49 -14.14 18.82 -13.70
N ALA A 50 -13.53 18.83 -12.51
CA ALA A 50 -14.21 19.13 -11.26
C ALA A 50 -14.85 20.54 -11.31
N ALA A 51 -16.19 20.58 -11.32
CA ALA A 51 -16.95 21.83 -11.31
C ALA A 51 -17.26 22.34 -9.89
N ASN A 52 -16.97 21.55 -8.86
CA ASN A 52 -17.17 21.89 -7.46
C ASN A 52 -16.14 21.18 -6.57
N ALA A 53 -16.05 21.61 -5.32
CA ALA A 53 -15.09 21.08 -4.36
C ALA A 53 -15.44 19.66 -3.85
N ASP A 54 -16.68 19.19 -4.04
CA ASP A 54 -17.14 17.92 -3.45
C ASP A 54 -16.34 16.74 -4.02
N ILE A 55 -16.19 16.68 -5.34
CA ILE A 55 -15.40 15.61 -5.99
C ILE A 55 -13.91 15.66 -5.60
N LEU A 56 -13.37 16.85 -5.34
CA LEU A 56 -11.97 17.00 -4.91
C LEU A 56 -11.78 16.49 -3.48
N VAL A 57 -12.72 16.79 -2.58
CA VAL A 57 -12.67 16.31 -1.19
C VAL A 57 -12.90 14.80 -1.12
N GLU A 58 -13.86 14.26 -1.88
CA GLU A 58 -14.14 12.83 -1.93
C GLU A 58 -12.96 12.03 -2.49
N SER A 59 -12.39 12.50 -3.61
CA SER A 59 -11.26 11.85 -4.26
C SER A 59 -9.99 11.92 -3.43
N TRP A 60 -9.73 13.05 -2.75
CA TRP A 60 -8.62 13.17 -1.81
C TRP A 60 -8.72 12.16 -0.66
N ARG A 61 -9.90 12.04 -0.04
CA ARG A 61 -10.13 11.07 1.05
C ARG A 61 -9.96 9.62 0.57
N ALA A 62 -10.45 9.31 -0.63
CA ALA A 62 -10.27 8.00 -1.22
C ALA A 62 -8.79 7.69 -1.49
N LEU A 63 -8.04 8.68 -2.00
CA LEU A 63 -6.60 8.56 -2.25
C LEU A 63 -5.82 8.35 -0.95
N GLU A 64 -6.11 9.14 0.09
CA GLU A 64 -5.49 9.02 1.41
C GLU A 64 -5.72 7.62 2.01
N GLN A 65 -6.96 7.13 1.97
CA GLN A 65 -7.30 5.81 2.48
C GLN A 65 -6.57 4.71 1.70
N LEU A 66 -6.53 4.80 0.36
CA LEU A 66 -5.84 3.85 -0.51
C LEU A 66 -4.34 3.79 -0.18
N ILE A 67 -3.69 4.95 -0.08
CA ILE A 67 -2.26 5.05 0.26
C ILE A 67 -2.00 4.49 1.66
N SER A 68 -2.86 4.80 2.64
CA SER A 68 -2.74 4.27 4.00
C SER A 68 -2.81 2.73 4.02
N ASN A 69 -3.78 2.14 3.31
CA ASN A 69 -3.93 0.69 3.22
C ASN A 69 -2.71 0.05 2.54
N ALA A 70 -2.22 0.65 1.45
CA ALA A 70 -1.04 0.20 0.72
C ALA A 70 0.22 0.22 1.60
N ILE A 71 0.44 1.30 2.36
CA ILE A 71 1.56 1.43 3.29
C ILE A 71 1.48 0.40 4.41
N GLN A 72 0.29 0.15 4.97
CA GLN A 72 0.12 -0.84 6.03
C GLN A 72 0.46 -2.25 5.53
N ALA A 73 -0.04 -2.63 4.34
CA ALA A 73 0.25 -3.93 3.73
C ALA A 73 1.75 -4.10 3.41
N ALA A 74 2.41 -3.06 2.90
CA ALA A 74 3.84 -3.08 2.60
C ALA A 74 4.72 -3.14 3.85
N SER A 75 4.35 -2.37 4.89
CA SER A 75 5.11 -2.26 6.12
C SER A 75 5.20 -3.60 6.85
N TYR A 76 4.13 -4.39 6.87
CA TYR A 76 4.14 -5.73 7.48
C TYR A 76 5.19 -6.63 6.82
N ILE A 77 5.21 -6.69 5.49
CA ILE A 77 6.14 -7.55 4.73
C ILE A 77 7.58 -7.05 4.88
N PHE A 78 7.79 -5.74 4.85
CA PHE A 78 9.10 -5.16 5.07
C PHE A 78 9.64 -5.48 6.47
N LEU A 79 8.81 -5.34 7.51
CA LEU A 79 9.21 -5.65 8.88
C LEU A 79 9.48 -7.16 9.04
N ASP A 80 8.67 -8.05 8.44
CA ASP A 80 8.95 -9.49 8.42
C ASP A 80 10.28 -9.81 7.75
N TYR A 81 10.58 -9.17 6.61
CA TYR A 81 11.84 -9.34 5.90
C TYR A 81 13.05 -8.80 6.69
N SER A 82 12.90 -7.64 7.32
CA SER A 82 14.01 -6.94 7.97
C SER A 82 14.62 -7.69 9.17
N VAL A 83 13.89 -8.61 9.79
CA VAL A 83 14.43 -9.45 10.88
C VAL A 83 15.36 -10.56 10.38
N ASP A 84 15.30 -10.92 9.09
CA ASP A 84 16.14 -11.97 8.49
C ASP A 84 16.30 -11.74 6.97
N MET A 85 17.13 -10.76 6.62
CA MET A 85 17.28 -10.31 5.23
C MET A 85 17.99 -11.32 4.30
N VAL A 86 18.56 -12.40 4.83
CA VAL A 86 19.16 -13.46 4.00
C VAL A 86 18.17 -14.58 3.66
N ASN A 87 16.98 -14.56 4.28
CA ASN A 87 15.91 -15.49 3.99
C ASN A 87 15.29 -15.22 2.62
N GLN A 88 15.52 -16.15 1.69
CA GLN A 88 15.10 -16.01 0.29
C GLN A 88 13.60 -15.87 0.10
N GLU A 89 12.80 -16.55 0.94
CA GLU A 89 11.35 -16.51 0.83
C GLU A 89 10.80 -15.16 1.32
N LYS A 90 11.36 -14.61 2.40
CA LYS A 90 11.02 -13.26 2.86
C LYS A 90 11.44 -12.18 1.86
N MET A 91 12.63 -12.34 1.27
CA MET A 91 13.13 -11.45 0.21
C MET A 91 12.19 -11.45 -1.00
N ARG A 92 11.78 -12.63 -1.48
CA ARG A 92 10.84 -12.79 -2.59
C ARG A 92 9.53 -12.06 -2.31
N ARG A 93 8.91 -12.27 -1.14
CA ARG A 93 7.67 -11.58 -0.75
C ARG A 93 7.84 -10.06 -0.71
N ASN A 94 8.93 -9.57 -0.13
CA ASN A 94 9.22 -8.13 -0.09
C ASN A 94 9.35 -7.52 -1.50
N MET A 95 9.96 -8.23 -2.44
CA MET A 95 10.04 -7.79 -3.84
C MET A 95 8.67 -7.80 -4.52
N GLU A 96 7.87 -8.84 -4.33
CA GLU A 96 6.52 -8.95 -4.91
C GLU A 96 5.60 -7.85 -4.41
N THR A 97 5.58 -7.61 -3.09
CA THR A 97 4.84 -6.49 -2.51
C THR A 97 5.35 -5.15 -3.05
N GLY A 98 6.67 -4.97 -3.20
CA GLY A 98 7.26 -3.78 -3.82
C GLY A 98 6.76 -3.53 -5.26
N ASN A 99 6.62 -4.59 -6.06
CA ASN A 99 6.07 -4.49 -7.42
C ASN A 99 4.60 -4.05 -7.41
N VAL A 100 3.79 -4.60 -6.49
CA VAL A 100 2.38 -4.21 -6.36
C VAL A 100 2.25 -2.74 -5.98
N ILE A 101 3.04 -2.27 -5.01
CA ILE A 101 3.04 -0.86 -4.59
C ILE A 101 3.50 0.05 -5.72
N SER A 102 4.53 -0.35 -6.48
CA SER A 102 5.01 0.42 -7.64
C SER A 102 3.95 0.54 -8.73
N GLN A 103 3.22 -0.56 -9.01
CA GLN A 103 2.11 -0.54 -9.96
C GLN A 103 0.98 0.37 -9.48
N LEU A 104 0.60 0.31 -8.20
CA LEU A 104 -0.39 1.21 -7.61
C LEU A 104 -0.02 2.67 -7.84
N PHE A 105 1.20 3.08 -7.48
CA PHE A 105 1.64 4.47 -7.65
C PHE A 105 1.65 4.90 -9.13
N SER A 106 2.01 3.99 -10.03
CA SER A 106 1.89 4.23 -11.47
C SER A 106 0.43 4.45 -11.88
N ASP A 107 -0.49 3.63 -11.38
CA ASP A 107 -1.90 3.66 -11.75
C ASP A 107 -2.61 4.93 -11.26
N ILE A 108 -2.26 5.44 -10.07
CA ILE A 108 -2.83 6.67 -9.48
C ILE A 108 -2.12 7.96 -9.90
N SER A 109 -1.00 7.88 -10.64
CA SER A 109 -0.21 9.05 -11.05
C SER A 109 -0.99 10.10 -11.86
N PHE A 110 -2.10 9.70 -12.51
CA PHE A 110 -2.99 10.63 -13.19
C PHE A 110 -3.58 11.68 -12.25
N TYR A 111 -3.73 11.36 -10.96
CA TYR A 111 -4.41 12.21 -10.00
C TYR A 111 -3.70 13.55 -9.83
N GLU A 112 -2.36 13.51 -9.72
CA GLU A 112 -1.55 14.73 -9.62
C GLU A 112 -1.67 15.57 -10.89
N SER A 113 -1.52 14.93 -12.07
CA SER A 113 -1.64 15.63 -13.35
C SER A 113 -3.02 16.26 -13.58
N GLU A 114 -4.10 15.54 -13.25
CA GLU A 114 -5.46 16.09 -13.39
C GLU A 114 -5.78 17.17 -12.37
N LEU A 115 -5.20 17.11 -11.16
CA LEU A 115 -5.38 18.13 -10.14
C LEU A 115 -4.75 19.46 -10.56
N GLU A 116 -3.61 19.43 -11.27
CA GLU A 116 -2.96 20.62 -11.83
C GLU A 116 -3.78 21.30 -12.93
N GLU A 117 -4.69 20.58 -13.58
CA GLU A 117 -5.56 21.10 -14.65
C GLU A 117 -6.86 21.75 -14.11
N VAL A 118 -7.13 21.63 -12.81
CA VAL A 118 -8.33 22.24 -12.19
C VAL A 118 -8.23 23.77 -12.26
N PRO A 119 -9.22 24.47 -12.83
CA PRO A 119 -9.23 25.94 -12.87
C PRO A 119 -9.23 26.57 -11.47
N GLU A 120 -8.53 27.70 -11.31
CA GLU A 120 -8.56 28.53 -10.08
C GLU A 120 -9.96 29.08 -9.73
#